data_AF-A0A7C5EQV3-F1
#
_entry.id   AF-A0A7C5EQV3-F1
#
_cell.length_a   1.000
_cell.length_b   1.000
_cell.length_c   1.000
_cell.angle_alpha   90.00
_cell.angle_beta   90.00
_cell.angle_gamma   90.00
#
_symmetry.space_group_name_H-M   'P 1'
#
loop_
_entity.id
_entity.type
_entity.pdbx_description
1 polymer ?
#
loop_
_entity_poly.entity_id
_entity_poly.type
_entity_poly.pdbx_seq_one_letter_code
_entity_poly.pdbx_strand_id
1 'polypeptide(L)' 'MSRPNLFYDPKDYERYLDRYEWEGEGLPRLSETEFTRLQEEFFSLLADQAAGGRFTPQQRKRLRELRRLLLSDM' A
#
# COMPACT_ATOMS: atom_id res chain seq x y z
N MET A 1 -10.62 9.53 19.24
CA MET A 1 -10.03 8.19 19.37
C MET A 1 -9.94 7.59 17.98
N SER A 2 -8.74 7.61 17.37
CA SER A 2 -8.52 6.95 16.08
C SER A 2 -8.74 5.46 16.25
N ARG A 3 -9.58 4.85 15.41
CA ARG A 3 -9.77 3.40 15.40
C ARG A 3 -8.39 2.75 15.20
N PRO A 4 -8.05 1.68 15.93
CA PRO A 4 -6.86 0.91 15.61
C PRO A 4 -7.01 0.45 14.16
N ASN A 5 -6.10 0.90 13.32
CA ASN A 5 -6.16 0.58 11.91
C ASN A 5 -5.77 -0.89 11.78
N LEU A 6 -6.75 -1.75 11.55
CA LEU A 6 -6.57 -3.22 11.52
C LEU A 6 -5.55 -3.69 10.47
N PHE A 7 -5.15 -2.78 9.59
CA PHE A 7 -4.29 -3.02 8.43
C PHE A 7 -2.92 -2.33 8.52
N TYR A 8 -2.63 -1.64 9.63
CA TYR A 8 -1.37 -0.93 9.84
C TYR A 8 -0.47 -1.71 10.80
N ASP A 9 0.67 -2.19 10.30
CA ASP A 9 1.81 -2.59 11.12
C ASP A 9 2.87 -1.49 11.04
N PRO A 10 3.27 -0.86 12.17
CA PRO A 10 4.35 0.12 12.20
C PRO A 10 5.63 -0.35 11.48
N LYS A 11 5.91 -1.66 11.49
CA LYS A 11 7.07 -2.25 10.81
C LYS A 11 6.99 -2.15 9.29
N ASP A 12 5.79 -2.08 8.72
CA ASP A 12 5.63 -1.92 7.27
C ASP A 12 6.00 -0.49 6.85
N TYR A 13 5.68 0.51 7.68
CA TYR A 13 6.10 1.89 7.44
C TYR A 13 7.61 2.07 7.65
N GLU A 14 8.20 1.43 8.66
CA GLU A 14 9.66 1.41 8.82
C GLU A 14 10.35 0.79 7.60
N ARG A 15 9.88 -0.37 7.12
CA ARG A 15 10.41 -1.01 5.90
C ARG A 15 10.23 -0.15 4.65
N TYR A 16 9.12 0.59 4.57
CA TYR A 16 8.89 1.55 3.50
C TYR A 16 9.94 2.65 3.50
N LEU A 17 10.24 3.21 4.67
CA LEU A 17 11.24 4.26 4.83
C LEU A 17 12.64 3.73 4.51
N ASP A 18 13.00 2.54 5.01
CA ASP A 18 14.27 1.89 4.68
C ASP A 18 14.42 1.73 3.16
N ARG A 19 13.38 1.24 2.47
CA ARG A 19 13.40 1.09 1.01
C ARG A 19 13.49 2.45 0.31
N TYR A 20 12.77 3.47 0.77
CA TYR A 20 12.88 4.83 0.22
C TYR A 20 14.31 5.37 0.34
N GLU A 21 14.99 5.13 1.47
CA GLU A 21 16.38 5.53 1.68
C GLU A 21 17.36 4.77 0.78
N TRP A 22 17.09 3.49 0.50
CA TRP A 22 17.94 2.64 -0.34
C TRP A 22 17.69 2.82 -1.86
N GLU A 23 16.44 2.96 -2.30
CA GLU A 23 16.07 3.08 -3.72
C GLU A 23 16.07 4.53 -4.24
N GLY A 24 16.08 5.53 -3.36
CA GLY A 24 16.14 6.95 -3.77
C GLY A 24 14.91 7.41 -4.57
N GLU A 25 15.11 8.07 -5.72
CA GLU A 25 14.07 8.72 -6.56
C GLU A 25 12.98 7.76 -7.11
N GLY A 26 13.10 6.45 -6.88
CA GLY A 26 12.13 5.45 -7.34
C GLY A 26 10.79 5.44 -6.59
N LEU A 27 10.75 5.99 -5.37
CA LEU A 27 9.57 6.02 -4.51
C LEU A 27 9.30 7.43 -3.96
N PRO A 28 8.04 7.87 -3.87
CA PRO A 28 7.72 9.15 -3.25
C PRO A 28 7.99 9.11 -1.74
N ARG A 29 8.42 10.21 -1.12
CA ARG A 29 8.47 10.25 0.35
C ARG A 29 7.06 10.43 0.91
N LEU A 30 6.46 9.35 1.42
CA LEU A 30 5.14 9.39 2.05
C LEU A 30 5.28 9.67 3.54
N SER A 31 4.33 10.43 4.08
CA SER A 31 4.07 10.43 5.51
C SER A 31 3.43 9.12 5.95
N GLU A 32 3.53 8.81 7.24
CA GLU A 32 2.90 7.65 7.87
C GLU A 32 1.39 7.59 7.58
N THR A 33 0.71 8.75 7.60
CA THR A 33 -0.73 8.83 7.34
C THR A 33 -1.05 8.51 5.87
N GLU A 34 -0.24 8.98 4.93
CA GLU A 34 -0.43 8.67 3.50
C GLU A 34 -0.15 7.20 3.22
N PHE A 35 0.94 6.65 3.77
CA PHE A 35 1.26 5.24 3.65
C PHE A 35 0.11 4.35 4.17
N THR A 36 -0.40 4.69 5.35
CA THR A 36 -1.50 3.96 5.99
C THR A 36 -2.76 3.96 5.12
N ARG A 37 -3.14 5.11 4.54
CA ARG A 37 -4.30 5.21 3.64
C ARG A 37 -4.13 4.35 2.38
N LEU A 38 -2.92 4.31 1.84
CA LEU A 38 -2.63 3.51 0.64
C LEU A 38 -2.61 2.02 0.97
N GLN A 39 -2.13 1.62 2.16
CA GLN A 39 -2.26 0.25 2.66
C GLN A 39 -3.72 -0.16 2.81
N GLU A 40 -4.56 0.67 3.46
CA GLU A 40 -6.00 0.40 3.57
C GLU A 40 -6.67 0.19 2.20
N GLU A 41 -6.35 1.05 1.23
CA GLU A 41 -6.86 0.93 -0.14
C GLU A 41 -6.40 -0.38 -0.79
N PHE A 42 -5.13 -0.73 -0.61
CA PHE A 42 -4.55 -1.96 -1.13
C PHE A 42 -5.23 -3.20 -0.56
N PHE A 43 -5.41 -3.27 0.76
CA PHE A 43 -6.10 -4.39 1.41
C PHE A 43 -7.57 -4.47 1.05
N SER A 44 -8.25 -3.33 0.90
CA SER A 44 -9.65 -3.30 0.43
C SER A 44 -9.78 -3.92 -0.96
N LEU A 45 -8.90 -3.55 -1.89
CA LEU A 45 -8.88 -4.16 -3.23
C LEU A 45 -8.57 -5.66 -3.15
N LEU A 46 -7.59 -6.09 -2.36
CA LEU A 46 -7.29 -7.52 -2.19
C LEU A 46 -8.47 -8.31 -1.60
N ALA A 47 -9.19 -7.73 -0.64
CA ALA A 47 -10.38 -8.33 -0.06
C ALA A 47 -11.49 -8.48 -1.12
N ASP A 48 -11.74 -7.45 -1.92
CA ASP A 48 -12.69 -7.51 -3.04
C ASP A 48 -12.29 -8.59 -4.06
N GLN A 49 -10.99 -8.73 -4.35
CA GLN A 49 -10.48 -9.79 -5.23
C GLN A 49 -10.73 -11.19 -4.64
N ALA A 50 -10.43 -11.38 -3.35
CA ALA A 50 -10.61 -12.64 -2.64
C ALA A 50 -12.10 -13.03 -2.54
N ALA A 51 -12.99 -12.04 -2.48
CA ALA A 51 -14.43 -12.23 -2.52
C ALA A 51 -14.98 -12.59 -3.93
N GLY A 52 -14.10 -12.69 -4.94
CA GLY A 52 -14.48 -12.99 -6.32
C GLY A 52 -14.93 -11.77 -7.13
N GLY A 53 -14.69 -10.56 -6.63
CA GLY A 53 -14.97 -9.31 -7.31
C GLY A 53 -14.18 -9.18 -8.62
N ARG A 54 -14.86 -8.80 -9.70
CA ARG A 54 -14.19 -8.50 -10.98
C ARG A 54 -13.71 -7.06 -10.98
N PHE A 55 -12.40 -6.87 -10.95
CA PHE A 55 -11.83 -5.53 -11.07
C PHE A 55 -12.09 -4.90 -12.43
N THR A 56 -12.50 -3.63 -12.39
CA THR A 56 -12.47 -2.73 -13.54
C THR A 56 -11.02 -2.50 -14.00
N PRO A 57 -10.79 -2.05 -15.25
CA PRO A 57 -9.45 -1.69 -15.72
C PRO A 57 -8.75 -0.66 -14.83
N GLN A 58 -9.50 0.28 -14.26
CA GLN A 58 -8.98 1.29 -13.32
C GLN A 58 -8.54 0.67 -12.00
N GLN A 59 -9.35 -0.21 -11.40
CA GLN A 59 -8.97 -0.92 -10.16
C GLN A 59 -7.74 -1.81 -10.38
N ARG A 60 -7.61 -2.47 -11.54
CA ARG A 60 -6.41 -3.26 -11.87
C ARG A 60 -5.17 -2.39 -12.04
N LYS A 61 -5.31 -1.19 -12.63
CA LYS A 61 -4.21 -0.23 -12.73
C LYS A 61 -3.81 0.24 -11.33
N ARG A 62 -4.79 0.63 -10.52
CA ARG A 62 -4.56 1.11 -9.17
C ARG A 62 -3.92 0.07 -8.26
N LEU A 63 -4.37 -1.18 -8.34
CA LEU A 63 -3.76 -2.29 -7.60
C LEU A 63 -2.27 -2.49 -7.97
N ARG A 64 -1.91 -2.35 -9.26
CA ARG A 64 -0.51 -2.43 -9.70
C ARG A 64 0.33 -1.28 -9.18
N GLU A 65 -0.21 -0.06 -9.18
CA GLU A 65 0.45 1.12 -8.60
C GLU A 65 0.69 0.92 -7.09
N LEU A 66 -0.32 0.46 -6.36
CA LEU A 66 -0.23 0.20 -4.93
C LEU A 66 0.77 -0.93 -4.62
N ARG A 67 0.81 -2.00 -5.42
CA ARG A 67 1.82 -3.06 -5.27
C ARG A 67 3.23 -2.51 -5.43
N ARG A 68 3.50 -1.76 -6.50
CA ARG A 68 4.83 -1.18 -6.73
C ARG A 68 5.27 -0.24 -5.61
N LEU A 69 4.33 0.52 -5.07
CA LEU A 69 4.60 1.53 -4.06
C LEU A 69 4.77 0.94 -2.66
N LEU A 70 3.95 -0.05 -2.30
CA LEU A 70 3.89 -0.61 -0.95
C LEU A 70 4.74 -1.87 -0.82
N LEU A 71 4.69 -2.76 -1.81
CA LEU A 71 5.43 -4.02 -1.82
C LEU A 71 6.76 -3.84 -2.53
N SER A 72 7.79 -4.48 -1.98
CA SER A 72 9.08 -4.61 -2.67
C SER A 72 8.88 -5.75 -3.66
N ASP A 73 8.48 -5.44 -4.89
CA ASP A 73 8.62 -6.41 -5.97
C ASP A 73 10.13 -6.52 -6.21
N MET A 74 10.75 -7.58 -5.65
CA MET A 74 12.08 -8.04 -6.07
C MET A 74 12.09 -8.33 -7.57
#